data_AF-A0AAJ6GBX6-F1
#
_entry.id   AF-A0AAJ6GBX6-F1
#
_cell.length_a   1.000
_cell.length_b   1.000
_cell.length_c   1.000
_cell.angle_alpha   90.00
_cell.angle_beta   90.00
_cell.angle_gamma   90.00
#
_symmetry.space_group_name_H-M   'P 1'
#
loop_
_entity.id
_entity.type
_entity.pdbx_description
1 polymer ?
#
loop_
_entity_poly.entity_id
_entity_poly.type
_entity_poly.pdbx_seq_one_letter_code
_entity_poly.pdbx_strand_id
1 'polypeptide(L)'
;MKKIILFLLSINFLWAFPPSEAYFSELLSDNGKVTKNTLKAYNVESYGMVYFDGEITLTGVLERSDNEDMGNNYTALRFYPDNNVDLPFLYASFEMNLKNQGASKYGDSWDFSGVEFDRLEFGVLLKNIEVKLPEPLNKRFLGAAAVRAEVTIRNYRFYGEGEASREAYGDIVGFKALGDVETEYFSKNNYNSGDVHYNELQYNSQDNYVNIRDKANGKIIGKILKRDMIYNGGVLLSINGEGIDYENYQDIETKWLEVFYLPPEAEDGKDAIHGFVHGSQIKLENRGY
;
A
#
# COMPACT_ATOMS: atom_id res chain seq x y z
N MET A 1 42.18 -28.06 12.16
CA MET A 1 41.64 -27.05 11.23
C MET A 1 40.14 -26.95 11.47
N LYS A 2 39.69 -25.72 11.73
CA LYS A 2 38.32 -25.36 12.12
C LYS A 2 37.33 -25.64 10.99
N LYS A 3 36.16 -26.18 11.30
CA LYS A 3 34.92 -25.90 10.56
C LYS A 3 33.85 -25.52 11.58
N ILE A 4 33.83 -24.23 11.90
CA ILE A 4 32.68 -23.60 12.55
C ILE A 4 31.67 -23.42 11.41
N ILE A 5 30.58 -24.18 11.45
CA ILE A 5 29.41 -23.90 10.62
C ILE A 5 28.72 -22.71 11.31
N LEU A 6 28.86 -21.53 10.73
CA LEU A 6 28.11 -20.36 11.13
C LEU A 6 26.73 -20.49 10.49
N PHE A 7 25.75 -20.97 11.27
CA PHE A 7 24.34 -20.83 10.91
C PHE A 7 24.00 -19.35 11.15
N LEU A 8 24.11 -18.52 10.11
CA LEU A 8 23.48 -17.21 10.11
C LEU A 8 21.98 -17.45 10.05
N LEU A 9 21.33 -17.33 11.22
CA LEU A 9 19.89 -17.12 11.30
C LEU A 9 19.58 -15.85 10.50
N SER A 10 19.13 -16.02 9.26
CA SER A 10 18.35 -15.00 8.56
C SER A 10 17.01 -14.92 9.26
N ILE A 11 16.93 -14.14 10.33
CA ILE A 11 15.65 -13.62 10.78
C ILE A 11 15.32 -12.51 9.78
N ASN A 12 14.69 -12.88 8.68
CA ASN A 12 13.89 -11.94 7.90
C ASN A 12 12.71 -11.59 8.80
N PHE A 13 12.93 -10.59 9.64
CA PHE A 13 11.86 -9.87 10.30
C PHE A 13 11.08 -9.21 9.14
N LEU A 14 9.98 -9.85 8.72
CA LEU A 14 8.94 -9.30 7.86
C LEU A 14 8.33 -8.09 8.58
N TRP A 15 9.03 -6.98 8.55
CA TRP A 15 8.44 -5.67 8.77
C TRP A 15 8.14 -5.16 7.37
N ALA A 16 6.88 -4.87 7.10
CA ALA A 16 6.47 -4.21 5.88
C ALA A 16 7.07 -2.79 5.92
N PHE A 17 8.22 -2.63 5.29
CA PHE A 17 8.72 -1.31 4.96
C PHE A 17 7.82 -0.74 3.87
N PRO A 18 7.47 0.55 3.89
CA PRO A 18 6.84 1.14 2.71
C PRO A 18 7.77 0.91 1.52
N PRO A 19 7.22 0.72 0.30
CA PRO A 19 8.04 0.57 -0.88
C PRO A 19 9.01 1.75 -0.97
N SER A 20 10.30 1.45 -1.06
CA SER A 20 11.32 2.49 -1.18
C SER A 20 11.21 3.22 -2.51
N GLU A 21 10.63 2.58 -3.53
CA GLU A 21 10.53 3.09 -4.88
C GLU A 21 9.07 3.05 -5.37
N ALA A 22 8.74 3.96 -6.29
CA ALA A 22 7.49 3.91 -7.02
C ALA A 22 7.55 2.77 -8.05
N TYR A 23 6.41 2.12 -8.30
CA TYR A 23 6.26 1.15 -9.36
C TYR A 23 6.58 1.79 -10.74
N PHE A 24 6.17 3.05 -10.91
CA PHE A 24 6.43 3.87 -12.10
C PHE A 24 7.50 4.94 -11.84
N SER A 25 8.67 4.52 -11.35
CA SER A 25 9.77 5.43 -11.01
C SER A 25 10.28 6.24 -12.19
N GLU A 26 10.12 5.75 -13.41
CA GLU A 26 10.44 6.43 -14.66
C GLU A 26 9.60 7.70 -14.92
N LEU A 27 8.47 7.85 -14.24
CA LEU A 27 7.63 9.06 -14.31
C LEU A 27 8.16 10.20 -13.42
N LEU A 28 9.08 9.91 -12.50
CA LEU A 28 9.71 10.92 -11.65
C LEU A 28 10.63 11.83 -12.48
N SER A 29 10.61 13.12 -12.15
CA SER A 29 11.41 14.13 -12.84
C SER A 29 12.51 14.69 -11.95
N ASP A 30 13.66 15.02 -12.54
CA ASP A 30 14.70 15.82 -11.88
C ASP A 30 14.42 17.33 -11.90
N ASN A 31 13.29 17.75 -12.50
CA ASN A 31 12.87 19.15 -12.63
C ASN A 31 11.52 19.42 -11.96
N GLY A 32 11.28 18.76 -10.84
CA GLY A 32 10.13 18.99 -9.98
C GLY A 32 10.11 20.37 -9.34
N LYS A 33 8.92 20.76 -8.87
CA LYS A 33 8.65 22.10 -8.34
C LYS A 33 7.89 22.01 -7.03
N VAL A 34 8.24 22.88 -6.09
CA VAL A 34 7.41 23.23 -4.93
C VAL A 34 6.80 24.60 -5.20
N THR A 35 5.48 24.66 -5.37
CA THR A 35 4.75 25.91 -5.70
C THR A 35 4.18 26.59 -4.46
N LYS A 36 4.02 25.85 -3.37
CA LYS A 36 3.62 26.36 -2.05
C LYS A 36 4.23 25.49 -0.96
N ASN A 37 4.79 26.09 0.09
CA ASN A 37 5.19 25.36 1.29
C ASN A 37 4.96 26.25 2.51
N THR A 38 4.06 25.81 3.39
CA THR A 38 3.84 26.44 4.70
C THR A 38 3.98 25.41 5.82
N LEU A 39 4.58 24.25 5.55
CA LEU A 39 4.72 23.19 6.54
C LEU A 39 5.60 23.64 7.70
N LYS A 40 5.13 23.38 8.92
CA LYS A 40 5.89 23.61 10.15
C LYS A 40 5.67 22.47 11.13
N ALA A 41 6.75 21.79 11.52
CA ALA A 41 6.69 20.80 12.58
C ALA A 41 6.24 21.48 13.88
N TYR A 42 5.29 20.86 14.59
CA TYR A 42 4.71 21.47 15.80
C TYR A 42 4.52 20.48 16.96
N ASN A 43 4.52 19.17 16.71
CA ASN A 43 4.28 18.19 17.76
C ASN A 43 4.94 16.84 17.47
N VAL A 44 5.22 16.08 18.54
CA VAL A 44 5.62 14.66 18.50
C VAL A 44 4.77 13.87 19.49
N GLU A 45 4.18 12.76 19.04
CA GLU A 45 3.43 11.84 19.91
C GLU A 45 4.31 10.74 20.53
N SER A 46 3.77 10.03 21.53
CA SER A 46 4.47 9.02 22.34
C SER A 46 5.15 7.90 21.55
N TYR A 47 4.74 7.69 20.30
CA TYR A 47 5.32 6.72 19.37
C TYR A 47 6.26 7.39 18.35
N GLY A 48 6.82 8.57 18.61
CA GLY A 48 7.79 9.21 17.72
C GLY A 48 7.18 9.77 16.43
N MET A 49 5.86 9.88 16.29
CA MET A 49 5.26 10.48 15.10
C MET A 49 5.38 12.01 15.15
N VAL A 50 6.04 12.59 14.14
CA VAL A 50 6.24 14.04 14.00
C VAL A 50 5.12 14.62 13.15
N TYR A 51 4.47 15.67 13.64
CA TYR A 51 3.33 16.32 12.98
C TYR A 51 3.69 17.71 12.46
N PHE A 52 3.18 18.02 11.27
CA PHE A 52 3.33 19.32 10.62
C PHE A 52 1.97 19.99 10.45
N ASP A 53 1.92 21.29 10.74
CA ASP A 53 0.81 22.17 10.39
C ASP A 53 1.08 22.84 9.04
N GLY A 54 0.03 23.29 8.36
CA GLY A 54 0.10 23.90 7.05
C GLY A 54 -0.01 22.91 5.88
N GLU A 55 0.36 23.39 4.70
CA GLU A 55 0.22 22.66 3.43
C GLU A 55 1.48 22.79 2.58
N ILE A 56 1.72 21.79 1.74
CA ILE A 56 2.72 21.86 0.68
C ILE A 56 2.09 21.48 -0.65
N THR A 57 2.44 22.20 -1.72
CA THR A 57 2.08 21.86 -3.10
C THR A 57 3.35 21.63 -3.90
N LEU A 58 3.46 20.44 -4.48
CA LEU A 58 4.66 19.97 -5.14
C LEU A 58 4.35 18.98 -6.26
N THR A 59 5.31 18.80 -7.16
CA THR A 59 5.21 17.82 -8.25
C THR A 59 5.89 16.49 -7.90
N GLY A 60 5.36 15.42 -8.48
CA GLY A 60 5.84 14.06 -8.28
C GLY A 60 4.94 13.05 -8.98
N VAL A 61 5.00 11.80 -8.56
CA VAL A 61 4.18 10.70 -9.08
C VAL A 61 3.14 10.31 -8.02
N LEU A 62 1.86 10.34 -8.40
CA LEU A 62 0.76 9.82 -7.59
C LEU A 62 0.42 8.42 -8.09
N GLU A 63 0.58 7.42 -7.23
CA GLU A 63 0.44 6.00 -7.54
C GLU A 63 -0.66 5.35 -6.69
N ARG A 64 -1.48 4.52 -7.34
CA ARG A 64 -2.42 3.58 -6.72
C ARG A 64 -1.91 2.17 -6.98
N SER A 65 -1.57 1.47 -5.91
CA SER A 65 -1.15 0.06 -5.94
C SER A 65 -1.61 -0.60 -4.63
N ASP A 66 -1.71 -1.92 -4.63
CA ASP A 66 -1.83 -2.62 -3.35
C ASP A 66 -0.45 -2.66 -2.67
N ASN A 67 -0.43 -2.56 -1.34
CA ASN A 67 0.73 -2.79 -0.49
C ASN A 67 0.36 -3.80 0.59
N GLU A 68 1.34 -4.47 1.17
CA GLU A 68 1.17 -5.40 2.29
C GLU A 68 1.59 -4.73 3.60
N ASP A 69 0.83 -4.95 4.68
CA ASP A 69 1.26 -4.66 6.05
C ASP A 69 0.73 -5.74 7.01
N MET A 70 1.62 -6.31 7.81
CA MET A 70 1.35 -7.41 8.74
C MET A 70 0.50 -8.54 8.09
N GLY A 71 0.85 -8.94 6.86
CA GLY A 71 0.15 -9.96 6.07
C GLY A 71 -1.09 -9.47 5.32
N ASN A 72 -1.61 -8.27 5.59
CA ASN A 72 -2.83 -7.78 4.96
C ASN A 72 -2.53 -6.86 3.78
N ASN A 73 -3.09 -7.17 2.60
CA ASN A 73 -2.97 -6.26 1.46
C ASN A 73 -4.03 -5.16 1.55
N TYR A 74 -3.59 -3.91 1.48
CA TYR A 74 -4.45 -2.74 1.42
C TYR A 74 -4.17 -1.92 0.17
N THR A 75 -5.19 -1.21 -0.32
CA THR A 75 -5.03 -0.34 -1.49
C THR A 75 -4.44 1.01 -1.07
N ALA A 76 -3.19 1.24 -1.42
CA ALA A 76 -2.44 2.43 -1.06
C ALA A 76 -2.54 3.49 -2.15
N LEU A 77 -2.68 4.75 -1.74
CA LEU A 77 -2.41 5.89 -2.61
C LEU A 77 -1.10 6.50 -2.12
N ARG A 78 -0.01 6.32 -2.86
CA ARG A 78 1.29 6.88 -2.49
C ARG A 78 1.67 8.02 -3.41
N PHE A 79 2.24 9.06 -2.84
CA PHE A 79 2.84 10.15 -3.61
C PHE A 79 4.35 10.16 -3.39
N TYR A 80 5.07 10.05 -4.49
CA TYR A 80 6.52 10.07 -4.55
C TYR A 80 6.95 11.44 -5.09
N PRO A 81 7.57 12.31 -4.28
CA PRO A 81 8.08 13.60 -4.76
C PRO A 81 9.10 13.41 -5.89
N ASP A 82 9.11 14.35 -6.85
CA ASP A 82 10.13 14.42 -7.90
C ASP A 82 11.56 14.44 -7.30
N ASN A 83 12.55 13.98 -8.07
CA ASN A 83 13.91 13.65 -7.58
C ASN A 83 14.72 14.81 -7.01
N ASN A 84 14.30 16.05 -7.24
CA ASN A 84 14.95 17.27 -6.76
C ASN A 84 14.09 18.04 -5.74
N VAL A 85 12.97 17.45 -5.31
CA VAL A 85 12.03 18.06 -4.38
C VAL A 85 12.14 17.41 -3.02
N ASP A 86 12.31 18.23 -1.98
CA ASP A 86 12.46 17.76 -0.62
C ASP A 86 11.15 17.90 0.17
N LEU A 87 10.74 16.79 0.78
CA LEU A 87 9.80 16.79 1.90
C LEU A 87 10.57 16.55 3.20
N PRO A 88 10.25 17.28 4.28
CA PRO A 88 10.99 17.15 5.53
C PRO A 88 10.77 15.76 6.13
N PHE A 89 11.85 15.08 6.48
CA PHE A 89 11.84 13.76 7.10
C PHE A 89 12.99 13.64 8.11
N LEU A 90 12.85 12.74 9.10
CA LEU A 90 13.92 12.36 10.01
C LEU A 90 13.91 10.87 10.21
N TYR A 91 15.08 10.27 10.11
CA TYR A 91 15.23 8.82 10.19
C TYR A 91 14.81 8.23 11.54
N ALA A 92 15.11 8.94 12.62
CA ALA A 92 14.77 8.54 13.97
C ALA A 92 14.12 9.73 14.70
N SER A 93 12.87 9.55 15.13
CA SER A 93 12.02 10.64 15.63
C SER A 93 11.52 10.44 17.06
N PHE A 94 12.16 9.57 17.83
CA PHE A 94 11.97 9.52 19.28
C PHE A 94 12.50 10.78 19.97
N GLU A 95 11.92 11.13 21.13
CA GLU A 95 12.26 12.35 21.87
C GLU A 95 13.76 12.55 22.10
N MET A 96 14.51 11.50 22.46
CA MET A 96 15.95 11.60 22.64
C MET A 96 16.69 11.93 21.33
N ASN A 97 16.28 11.32 20.21
CA ASN A 97 16.89 11.55 18.91
C ASN A 97 16.59 12.95 18.39
N LEU A 98 15.35 13.41 18.53
CA LEU A 98 14.94 14.77 18.16
C LEU A 98 15.74 15.82 18.94
N LYS A 99 15.92 15.64 20.25
CA LYS A 99 16.75 16.55 21.06
C LYS A 99 18.19 16.58 20.59
N ASN A 100 18.76 15.43 20.24
CA ASN A 100 20.12 15.34 19.70
C ASN A 100 20.25 16.03 18.34
N GLN A 101 19.16 16.10 17.57
CA GLN A 101 19.07 16.80 16.28
C GLN A 101 18.71 18.29 16.42
N GLY A 102 18.66 18.82 17.64
CA GLY A 102 18.43 20.25 17.89
C GLY A 102 16.99 20.65 18.21
N ALA A 103 16.07 19.69 18.34
CA ALA A 103 14.73 19.98 18.86
C ALA A 103 14.79 20.31 20.35
N SER A 104 13.94 21.22 20.79
CA SER A 104 13.77 21.57 22.21
C SER A 104 12.32 21.32 22.64
N LYS A 105 12.12 20.98 23.91
CA LYS A 105 10.78 20.75 24.48
C LYS A 105 10.57 21.64 25.69
N TYR A 106 9.54 22.48 25.66
CA TYR A 106 9.17 23.40 26.73
C TYR A 106 7.74 23.08 27.20
N GLY A 107 7.64 22.37 28.33
CA GLY A 107 6.36 21.79 28.76
C GLY A 107 5.87 20.75 27.73
N ASP A 108 4.65 20.94 27.23
CA ASP A 108 4.04 20.07 26.22
C ASP A 108 4.32 20.53 24.77
N SER A 109 5.02 21.65 24.59
CA SER A 109 5.32 22.22 23.27
C SER A 109 6.71 21.82 22.79
N TRP A 110 6.79 21.42 21.53
CA TRP A 110 8.04 21.15 20.83
C TRP A 110 8.45 22.36 19.98
N ASP A 111 9.74 22.66 19.99
CA ASP A 111 10.40 23.61 19.10
C ASP A 111 11.37 22.86 18.20
N PHE A 112 11.15 22.97 16.89
CA PHE A 112 11.96 22.33 15.84
C PHE A 112 12.87 23.34 15.12
N SER A 113 12.98 24.59 15.62
CA SER A 113 13.76 25.64 14.96
C SER A 113 15.25 25.31 14.81
N GLY A 114 15.78 24.45 15.69
CA GLY A 114 17.15 23.94 15.61
C GLY A 114 17.32 22.64 14.84
N VAL A 115 16.24 22.08 14.28
CA VAL A 115 16.26 20.79 13.57
C VAL A 115 16.52 21.01 12.09
N GLU A 116 17.53 20.32 11.57
CA GLU A 116 17.76 20.15 10.15
C GLU A 116 17.07 18.87 9.69
N PHE A 117 16.07 19.01 8.81
CA PHE A 117 15.33 17.87 8.27
C PHE A 117 16.06 17.28 7.06
N ASP A 118 16.08 15.96 6.98
CA ASP A 118 16.52 15.23 5.81
C ASP A 118 15.44 15.24 4.72
N ARG A 119 15.84 14.78 3.54
CA ARG A 119 14.94 14.52 2.41
C ARG A 119 14.21 13.18 2.61
N LEU A 120 12.91 13.17 2.33
CA LEU A 120 12.13 11.95 2.16
C LEU A 120 12.53 11.17 0.90
N GLU A 121 12.95 9.91 1.05
CA GLU A 121 13.40 9.04 -0.05
C GLU A 121 12.37 7.96 -0.44
N PHE A 122 11.15 8.02 0.08
CA PHE A 122 10.09 7.03 -0.16
C PHE A 122 8.73 7.72 -0.32
N GLY A 123 7.67 6.96 -0.65
CA GLY A 123 6.34 7.52 -0.91
C GLY A 123 5.56 7.92 0.35
N VAL A 124 4.86 9.06 0.29
CA VAL A 124 3.88 9.50 1.31
C VAL A 124 2.57 8.77 1.10
N LEU A 125 2.07 8.06 2.12
CA LEU A 125 0.76 7.43 2.08
C LEU A 125 -0.36 8.48 2.28
N LEU A 126 -1.24 8.59 1.29
CA LEU A 126 -2.24 9.64 1.21
C LEU A 126 -3.67 9.15 1.41
N LYS A 127 -4.47 9.95 2.13
CA LYS A 127 -5.93 9.83 2.14
C LYS A 127 -6.53 10.79 1.13
N ASN A 128 -7.41 10.30 0.26
CA ASN A 128 -8.06 11.07 -0.81
C ASN A 128 -9.53 11.42 -0.54
N ILE A 129 -9.85 11.80 0.70
CA ILE A 129 -11.24 12.07 1.12
C ILE A 129 -11.84 13.27 0.36
N GLU A 130 -11.04 14.30 0.09
CA GLU A 130 -11.51 15.58 -0.45
C GLU A 130 -11.33 15.73 -1.97
N VAL A 131 -10.63 14.79 -2.61
CA VAL A 131 -10.18 14.94 -4.01
C VAL A 131 -10.71 13.79 -4.87
N LYS A 132 -11.35 14.17 -5.98
CA LYS A 132 -11.76 13.23 -7.03
C LYS A 132 -10.57 12.90 -7.92
N LEU A 133 -10.16 11.64 -7.92
CA LEU A 133 -9.11 11.12 -8.80
C LEU A 133 -9.73 10.52 -10.07
N PRO A 134 -9.00 10.52 -11.20
CA PRO A 134 -9.43 9.80 -12.39
C PRO A 134 -9.36 8.27 -12.17
N GLU A 135 -10.08 7.51 -13.00
CA GLU A 135 -9.86 6.06 -13.05
C GLU A 135 -8.50 5.75 -13.69
N PRO A 136 -7.79 4.67 -13.27
CA PRO A 136 -8.14 3.78 -12.17
C PRO A 136 -7.63 4.22 -10.78
N LEU A 137 -6.99 5.40 -10.63
CA LEU A 137 -6.45 5.88 -9.35
C LEU A 137 -7.48 6.04 -8.21
N ASN A 138 -8.76 6.09 -8.55
CA ASN A 138 -9.89 6.24 -7.62
C ASN A 138 -10.49 4.93 -7.10
N LYS A 139 -10.03 3.77 -7.60
CA LYS A 139 -10.58 2.47 -7.23
C LYS A 139 -9.46 1.44 -7.08
N ARG A 140 -9.76 0.38 -6.35
CA ARG A 140 -8.89 -0.79 -6.26
C ARG A 140 -9.03 -1.63 -7.53
N PHE A 141 -7.93 -2.21 -8.00
CA PHE A 141 -7.87 -3.15 -9.12
C PHE A 141 -6.61 -4.02 -8.99
N LEU A 142 -6.52 -5.09 -9.79
CA LEU A 142 -5.38 -6.00 -9.75
C LEU A 142 -4.24 -5.45 -10.62
N GLY A 143 -3.41 -4.60 -10.03
CA GLY A 143 -2.30 -3.94 -10.72
C GLY A 143 -1.81 -2.69 -10.00
N ALA A 144 -1.07 -1.86 -10.72
CA ALA A 144 -0.61 -0.56 -10.29
C ALA A 144 -0.92 0.50 -11.36
N ALA A 145 -1.23 1.72 -10.94
CA ALA A 145 -1.45 2.84 -11.84
C ALA A 145 -0.83 4.09 -11.26
N ALA A 146 -0.27 4.94 -12.12
CA ALA A 146 0.36 6.16 -11.69
C ALA A 146 0.12 7.29 -12.68
N VAL A 147 0.25 8.52 -12.17
CA VAL A 147 0.26 9.71 -12.98
C VAL A 147 1.23 10.71 -12.40
N ARG A 148 2.00 11.37 -13.26
CA ARG A 148 2.75 12.54 -12.84
C ARG A 148 1.77 13.66 -12.50
N ALA A 149 1.88 14.23 -11.31
CA ALA A 149 0.90 15.19 -10.80
C ALA A 149 1.56 16.33 -10.03
N GLU A 150 0.85 17.46 -9.97
CA GLU A 150 1.01 18.45 -8.91
C GLU A 150 -0.03 18.13 -7.83
N VAL A 151 0.44 17.92 -6.59
CA VAL A 151 -0.36 17.49 -5.45
C VAL A 151 -0.22 18.52 -4.32
N THR A 152 -1.32 18.87 -3.68
CA THR A 152 -1.33 19.60 -2.41
C THR A 152 -1.58 18.63 -1.26
N ILE A 153 -0.63 18.55 -0.33
CA ILE A 153 -0.67 17.70 0.85
C ILE A 153 -0.90 18.58 2.08
N ARG A 154 -1.81 18.13 2.96
CA ARG A 154 -2.07 18.69 4.29
C ARG A 154 -1.93 17.59 5.35
N ASN A 155 -1.84 17.99 6.63
CA ASN A 155 -1.77 17.08 7.77
C ASN A 155 -0.60 16.09 7.62
N TYR A 156 0.49 16.59 7.03
CA TYR A 156 1.70 15.83 6.79
C TYR A 156 2.32 15.42 8.13
N ARG A 157 2.69 14.16 8.23
CA ARG A 157 3.32 13.58 9.42
C ARG A 157 4.15 12.39 9.02
N PHE A 158 5.14 12.06 9.82
CA PHE A 158 5.94 10.86 9.59
C PHE A 158 6.34 10.19 10.89
N TYR A 159 6.64 8.91 10.78
CA TYR A 159 7.24 8.08 11.81
C TYR A 159 8.62 7.62 11.33
N GLY A 160 9.63 7.75 12.18
CA GLY A 160 10.98 7.24 11.95
C GLY A 160 11.50 6.48 13.17
N GLU A 161 11.66 5.17 13.03
CA GLU A 161 12.26 4.26 14.03
C GLU A 161 13.66 3.78 13.61
N GLY A 162 14.28 4.49 12.70
CA GLY A 162 15.49 4.05 12.02
C GLY A 162 15.23 2.89 11.08
N GLU A 163 16.13 1.90 11.06
CA GLU A 163 16.04 0.73 10.17
C GLU A 163 14.89 -0.20 10.53
N ALA A 164 14.26 -0.02 11.70
CA ALA A 164 13.17 -0.88 12.16
C ALA A 164 11.82 -0.54 11.51
N SER A 165 11.58 0.75 11.21
CA SER A 165 10.34 1.22 10.59
C SER A 165 10.45 2.69 10.18
N ARG A 166 9.84 3.05 9.04
CA ARG A 166 9.66 4.44 8.60
C ARG A 166 8.41 4.54 7.74
N GLU A 167 7.58 5.55 7.94
CA GLU A 167 6.45 5.84 7.05
C GLU A 167 6.04 7.32 7.13
N ALA A 168 5.56 7.87 6.03
CA ALA A 168 5.06 9.23 5.93
C ALA A 168 3.61 9.21 5.48
N TYR A 169 2.81 10.13 6.01
CA TYR A 169 1.37 10.20 5.79
C TYR A 169 0.93 11.63 5.48
N GLY A 170 -0.17 11.75 4.77
CA GLY A 170 -0.85 13.04 4.58
C GLY A 170 -2.25 12.87 4.02
N ASP A 171 -2.93 14.00 3.87
CA ASP A 171 -4.20 14.09 3.17
C ASP A 171 -3.98 14.85 1.86
N ILE A 172 -4.45 14.31 0.74
CA ILE A 172 -4.44 15.03 -0.53
C ILE A 172 -5.66 15.96 -0.58
N VAL A 173 -5.39 17.26 -0.67
CA VAL A 173 -6.40 18.33 -0.71
C VAL A 173 -6.40 19.09 -2.04
N GLY A 174 -5.42 18.82 -2.91
CA GLY A 174 -5.34 19.37 -4.26
C GLY A 174 -4.65 18.39 -5.22
N PHE A 175 -5.15 18.30 -6.45
CA PHE A 175 -4.61 17.39 -7.47
C PHE A 175 -4.75 18.01 -8.85
N LYS A 176 -3.67 17.92 -9.62
CA LYS A 176 -3.64 18.25 -11.04
C LYS A 176 -2.72 17.27 -11.76
N ALA A 177 -3.30 16.45 -12.64
CA ALA A 177 -2.53 15.60 -13.55
C ALA A 177 -1.65 16.47 -14.48
N LEU A 178 -0.42 16.04 -14.69
CA LEU A 178 0.58 16.67 -15.56
C LEU A 178 0.90 15.80 -16.80
N GLY A 179 0.28 14.63 -16.91
CA GLY A 179 0.41 13.69 -18.01
C GLY A 179 -0.76 12.70 -18.01
N ASP A 180 -0.64 11.66 -18.83
CA ASP A 180 -1.59 10.57 -18.90
C ASP A 180 -1.39 9.60 -17.72
N VAL A 181 -2.44 8.82 -17.42
CA VAL A 181 -2.36 7.77 -16.40
C VAL A 181 -1.74 6.53 -17.03
N GLU A 182 -0.61 6.11 -16.49
CA GLU A 182 0.02 4.84 -16.83
C GLU A 182 -0.54 3.72 -15.94
N THR A 183 -0.64 2.52 -16.47
CA THR A 183 -1.23 1.38 -15.73
C THR A 183 -0.54 0.08 -16.14
N GLU A 184 -0.21 -0.73 -15.15
CA GLU A 184 0.21 -2.11 -15.32
C GLU A 184 -0.79 -3.02 -14.62
N TYR A 185 -1.27 -4.01 -15.35
CA TYR A 185 -2.21 -5.01 -14.84
C TYR A 185 -1.46 -6.31 -14.52
N PHE A 186 -1.74 -6.90 -13.37
CA PHE A 186 -1.11 -8.17 -13.02
C PHE A 186 -1.86 -9.34 -13.65
N SER A 187 -1.10 -10.20 -14.32
CA SER A 187 -1.53 -11.45 -14.93
C SER A 187 -1.50 -12.61 -13.95
N LYS A 188 -2.05 -13.75 -14.40
CA LYS A 188 -2.00 -15.03 -13.68
C LYS A 188 -0.58 -15.52 -13.35
N ASN A 189 0.45 -14.96 -13.99
CA ASN A 189 1.83 -15.38 -13.83
C ASN A 189 2.67 -14.44 -12.94
N ASN A 190 2.15 -13.25 -12.60
CA ASN A 190 2.95 -12.22 -11.91
C ASN A 190 2.22 -11.47 -10.79
N TYR A 191 0.99 -11.82 -10.41
CA TYR A 191 0.28 -11.13 -9.32
C TYR A 191 0.99 -11.20 -7.96
N ASN A 192 1.95 -12.12 -7.77
CA ASN A 192 2.78 -12.25 -6.57
C ASN A 192 4.27 -11.93 -6.81
N SER A 193 4.61 -11.21 -7.90
CA SER A 193 6.01 -10.92 -8.24
C SER A 193 6.65 -9.78 -7.43
N GLY A 194 5.89 -9.08 -6.58
CA GLY A 194 6.37 -8.00 -5.72
C GLY A 194 6.15 -8.27 -4.24
N ASP A 195 6.21 -7.20 -3.43
CA ASP A 195 6.04 -7.22 -1.96
C ASP A 195 4.60 -7.42 -1.50
N VAL A 196 3.69 -7.75 -2.42
CA VAL A 196 2.28 -8.03 -2.13
C VAL A 196 2.02 -9.49 -2.43
N HIS A 197 1.53 -10.22 -1.44
CA HIS A 197 1.18 -11.62 -1.60
C HIS A 197 -0.32 -11.82 -1.56
N TYR A 198 -0.89 -12.33 -2.65
CA TYR A 198 -2.26 -12.81 -2.72
C TYR A 198 -2.30 -14.32 -2.52
N ASN A 199 -3.34 -14.79 -1.81
CA ASN A 199 -3.59 -16.20 -1.62
C ASN A 199 -4.59 -16.72 -2.66
N GLU A 200 -4.21 -17.79 -3.36
CA GLU A 200 -5.12 -18.49 -4.26
C GLU A 200 -6.16 -19.30 -3.47
N LEU A 201 -7.43 -19.07 -3.80
CA LEU A 201 -8.56 -19.75 -3.20
C LEU A 201 -9.01 -20.90 -4.09
N GLN A 202 -9.32 -22.03 -3.46
CA GLN A 202 -9.86 -23.20 -4.13
C GLN A 202 -11.39 -23.27 -4.02
N TYR A 203 -12.00 -23.92 -4.99
CA TYR A 203 -13.44 -24.17 -5.01
C TYR A 203 -13.85 -25.14 -3.90
N ASN A 204 -14.91 -24.82 -3.14
CA ASN A 204 -15.44 -25.69 -2.07
C ASN A 204 -16.97 -25.88 -2.10
N SER A 205 -17.68 -25.21 -3.01
CA SER A 205 -19.13 -25.31 -3.09
C SER A 205 -19.63 -26.66 -3.66
N GLN A 206 -20.83 -27.06 -3.25
CA GLN A 206 -21.60 -28.15 -3.89
C GLN A 206 -22.29 -27.69 -5.18
N ASP A 207 -22.51 -26.38 -5.33
CA ASP A 207 -23.09 -25.81 -6.54
C ASP A 207 -22.09 -25.86 -7.71
N ASN A 208 -22.60 -25.66 -8.92
CA ASN A 208 -21.76 -25.57 -10.14
C ASN A 208 -21.17 -24.17 -10.35
N TYR A 209 -21.49 -23.22 -9.48
CA TYR A 209 -20.96 -21.87 -9.54
C TYR A 209 -20.88 -21.22 -8.15
N VAL A 210 -20.06 -20.19 -8.04
CA VAL A 210 -19.98 -19.27 -6.91
C VAL A 210 -20.33 -17.86 -7.41
N ASN A 211 -21.13 -17.11 -6.65
CA ASN A 211 -21.45 -15.73 -7.01
C ASN A 211 -20.40 -14.77 -6.44
N ILE A 212 -19.96 -13.82 -7.25
CA ILE A 212 -19.20 -12.65 -6.80
C ILE A 212 -20.18 -11.50 -6.60
N ARG A 213 -20.08 -10.82 -5.46
CA ARG A 213 -20.94 -9.68 -5.10
C ARG A 213 -20.15 -8.39 -4.98
N ASP A 214 -20.82 -7.25 -5.15
CA ASP A 214 -20.20 -5.93 -4.99
C ASP A 214 -19.86 -5.58 -3.53
N LYS A 215 -20.56 -6.19 -2.57
CA LYS A 215 -20.29 -6.15 -1.14
C LYS A 215 -20.88 -7.38 -0.46
N ALA A 216 -20.57 -7.56 0.83
CA ALA A 216 -21.19 -8.59 1.65
C ALA A 216 -22.72 -8.56 1.54
N ASN A 217 -23.34 -9.68 1.16
CA ASN A 217 -24.78 -9.80 0.88
C ASN A 217 -25.34 -8.84 -0.20
N GLY A 218 -24.49 -8.22 -1.01
CA GLY A 218 -24.85 -7.23 -2.04
C GLY A 218 -25.41 -7.80 -3.34
N LYS A 219 -25.41 -7.04 -4.43
CA LYS A 219 -25.85 -7.52 -5.75
C LYS A 219 -24.80 -8.46 -6.33
N ILE A 220 -25.24 -9.43 -7.14
CA ILE A 220 -24.34 -10.30 -7.89
C ILE A 220 -23.76 -9.51 -9.07
N ILE A 221 -22.44 -9.47 -9.18
CA ILE A 221 -21.70 -8.75 -10.24
C ILE A 221 -20.85 -9.69 -11.09
N GLY A 222 -20.66 -10.94 -10.65
CA GLY A 222 -19.93 -11.95 -11.39
C GLY A 222 -20.31 -13.36 -10.96
N LYS A 223 -19.93 -14.34 -11.76
CA LYS A 223 -20.08 -15.76 -11.44
C LYS A 223 -18.80 -16.49 -11.77
N ILE A 224 -18.37 -17.34 -10.86
CA ILE A 224 -17.24 -18.23 -11.05
C ILE A 224 -17.81 -19.62 -11.29
N LEU A 225 -17.60 -20.19 -12.49
CA LEU A 225 -18.05 -21.55 -12.74
C LEU A 225 -17.05 -22.53 -12.12
N LYS A 226 -17.58 -23.60 -11.52
CA LYS A 226 -16.76 -24.69 -10.95
C LYS A 226 -15.75 -25.21 -11.97
N ARG A 227 -16.18 -25.35 -13.23
CA ARG A 227 -15.32 -25.82 -14.32
C ARG A 227 -14.16 -24.87 -14.60
N ASP A 228 -14.38 -23.57 -14.45
CA ASP A 228 -13.38 -22.56 -14.80
C ASP A 228 -12.21 -22.57 -13.83
N MET A 229 -12.49 -22.59 -12.53
CA MET A 229 -11.44 -22.71 -11.50
C MET A 229 -10.74 -24.06 -11.50
N ILE A 230 -11.47 -25.17 -11.71
CA ILE A 230 -10.87 -26.52 -11.56
C ILE A 230 -10.14 -26.97 -12.83
N TYR A 231 -10.62 -26.60 -14.02
CA TYR A 231 -10.15 -27.19 -15.28
C TYR A 231 -9.68 -26.19 -16.34
N ASN A 232 -10.12 -24.93 -16.29
CA ASN A 232 -9.85 -23.96 -17.36
C ASN A 232 -8.88 -22.84 -16.92
N GLY A 233 -8.24 -22.95 -15.75
CA GLY A 233 -7.25 -21.98 -15.30
C GLY A 233 -7.83 -20.61 -14.92
N GLY A 234 -9.08 -20.57 -14.45
CA GLY A 234 -9.61 -19.39 -13.75
C GLY A 234 -8.97 -19.29 -12.36
N VAL A 235 -8.54 -18.09 -11.97
CA VAL A 235 -7.81 -17.86 -10.72
C VAL A 235 -8.65 -16.97 -9.80
N LEU A 236 -8.85 -17.39 -8.56
CA LEU A 236 -9.52 -16.60 -7.53
C LEU A 236 -8.50 -16.24 -6.45
N LEU A 237 -8.24 -14.95 -6.30
CA LEU A 237 -7.27 -14.41 -5.37
C LEU A 237 -8.00 -13.79 -4.19
N SER A 238 -7.62 -14.16 -2.97
CA SER A 238 -8.01 -13.39 -1.81
C SER A 238 -7.12 -12.18 -1.65
N ILE A 239 -7.76 -11.05 -1.36
CA ILE A 239 -7.09 -9.78 -1.14
C ILE A 239 -6.36 -9.75 0.21
N ASN A 240 -6.82 -10.44 1.25
CA ASN A 240 -6.21 -10.37 2.59
C ASN A 240 -4.90 -11.15 2.73
N GLY A 241 -4.25 -11.52 1.62
CA GLY A 241 -2.92 -12.10 1.56
C GLY A 241 -2.62 -13.16 2.63
N GLU A 242 -1.41 -13.12 3.18
CA GLU A 242 -0.95 -13.96 4.30
C GLU A 242 -1.64 -13.61 5.63
N GLY A 243 -2.32 -12.47 5.71
CA GLY A 243 -3.17 -12.04 6.82
C GLY A 243 -4.28 -13.05 7.13
N ILE A 244 -4.69 -13.83 6.12
CA ILE A 244 -5.61 -14.94 6.29
C ILE A 244 -5.01 -16.06 7.16
N ASP A 245 -3.70 -16.25 7.18
CA ASP A 245 -3.05 -17.22 8.06
C ASP A 245 -3.03 -16.74 9.52
N TYR A 246 -3.06 -15.43 9.74
CA TYR A 246 -3.21 -14.80 11.06
C TYR A 246 -4.66 -14.76 11.54
N GLU A 247 -5.64 -14.66 10.63
CA GLU A 247 -7.02 -14.98 10.94
C GLU A 247 -7.14 -16.50 11.17
N ASN A 248 -7.79 -16.96 12.25
CA ASN A 248 -7.95 -18.40 12.43
C ASN A 248 -8.66 -19.01 11.21
N TYR A 249 -8.05 -20.03 10.59
CA TYR A 249 -8.62 -20.82 9.49
C TYR A 249 -10.08 -21.25 9.71
N GLN A 250 -10.49 -21.41 10.97
CA GLN A 250 -11.85 -21.80 11.35
C GLN A 250 -12.90 -20.69 11.13
N ASP A 251 -12.50 -19.43 11.06
CA ASP A 251 -13.42 -18.31 10.93
C ASP A 251 -13.76 -17.98 9.46
N ILE A 252 -12.89 -18.40 8.52
CA ILE A 252 -13.02 -18.02 7.11
C ILE A 252 -14.36 -18.44 6.51
N GLU A 253 -14.87 -19.62 6.87
CA GLU A 253 -16.12 -20.18 6.32
C GLU A 253 -17.36 -19.32 6.62
N THR A 254 -17.27 -18.45 7.63
CA THR A 254 -18.38 -17.58 8.08
C THR A 254 -18.28 -16.15 7.56
N LYS A 255 -17.17 -15.80 6.89
CA LYS A 255 -16.85 -14.43 6.48
C LYS A 255 -17.15 -14.19 5.00
N TRP A 256 -17.31 -12.92 4.67
CA TRP A 256 -17.22 -12.44 3.29
C TRP A 256 -15.79 -12.02 3.01
N LEU A 257 -15.21 -12.57 1.95
CA LEU A 257 -13.84 -12.34 1.55
C LEU A 257 -13.83 -11.41 0.34
N GLU A 258 -13.04 -10.35 0.43
CA GLU A 258 -12.72 -9.52 -0.73
C GLU A 258 -11.77 -10.29 -1.65
N VAL A 259 -12.05 -10.28 -2.94
CA VAL A 259 -11.36 -11.11 -3.94
C VAL A 259 -11.15 -10.39 -5.26
N PHE A 260 -10.13 -10.83 -5.99
CA PHE A 260 -10.05 -10.67 -7.44
C PHE A 260 -10.27 -12.02 -8.11
N TYR A 261 -11.15 -12.07 -9.11
CA TYR A 261 -11.30 -13.24 -9.97
C TYR A 261 -10.81 -12.92 -11.37
N LEU A 262 -9.86 -13.72 -11.85
CA LEU A 262 -9.38 -13.73 -13.23
C LEU A 262 -10.04 -14.90 -13.98
N PRO A 263 -11.06 -14.64 -14.83
CA PRO A 263 -11.65 -15.66 -15.69
C PRO A 263 -10.62 -16.41 -16.56
N PRO A 264 -10.92 -17.61 -17.08
CA PRO A 264 -10.05 -18.35 -17.99
C PRO A 264 -9.48 -17.51 -19.14
N GLU A 265 -10.34 -16.70 -19.75
CA GLU A 265 -10.05 -15.85 -20.90
C GLU A 265 -9.33 -14.53 -20.56
N ALA A 266 -9.26 -14.15 -19.28
CA ALA A 266 -8.56 -12.93 -18.87
C ALA A 266 -7.05 -13.10 -19.05
N GLU A 267 -6.46 -12.19 -19.83
CA GLU A 267 -5.00 -12.09 -19.99
C GLU A 267 -4.36 -11.54 -18.71
N ASP A 268 -4.97 -10.52 -18.12
CA ASP A 268 -4.49 -9.82 -16.94
C ASP A 268 -5.60 -9.20 -16.08
N GLY A 269 -5.18 -8.48 -15.04
CA GLY A 269 -6.00 -7.80 -14.06
C GLY A 269 -6.95 -6.73 -14.61
N LYS A 270 -6.83 -6.33 -15.88
CA LYS A 270 -7.76 -5.42 -16.54
C LYS A 270 -9.17 -6.00 -16.60
N ASP A 271 -9.25 -7.30 -16.87
CA ASP A 271 -10.50 -8.06 -16.97
C ASP A 271 -10.84 -8.81 -15.68
N ALA A 272 -10.10 -8.56 -14.59
CA ALA A 272 -10.40 -9.13 -13.30
C ALA A 272 -11.70 -8.56 -12.70
N ILE A 273 -12.49 -9.44 -12.09
CA ILE A 273 -13.67 -9.06 -11.32
C ILE A 273 -13.25 -8.85 -9.87
N HIS A 274 -13.29 -7.60 -9.42
CA HIS A 274 -13.15 -7.24 -8.01
C HIS A 274 -14.49 -7.36 -7.29
N GLY A 275 -14.54 -8.04 -6.15
CA GLY A 275 -15.77 -8.16 -5.37
C GLY A 275 -15.62 -9.05 -4.13
N PHE A 276 -16.72 -9.67 -3.73
CA PHE A 276 -16.82 -10.46 -2.50
C PHE A 276 -17.42 -11.84 -2.74
N VAL A 277 -16.81 -12.85 -2.13
CA VAL A 277 -17.28 -14.24 -2.10
C VAL A 277 -17.48 -14.68 -0.64
N HIS A 278 -18.49 -15.51 -0.37
CA HIS A 278 -18.71 -16.04 0.96
C HIS A 278 -17.75 -17.23 1.21
N GLY A 279 -17.08 -17.22 2.36
CA GLY A 279 -16.03 -18.19 2.68
C GLY A 279 -16.49 -19.64 2.68
N SER A 280 -17.76 -19.93 3.01
CA SER A 280 -18.31 -21.30 2.93
C SER A 280 -18.30 -21.92 1.52
N GLN A 281 -18.09 -21.12 0.47
CA GLN A 281 -18.07 -21.59 -0.92
C GLN A 281 -16.66 -21.83 -1.47
N ILE A 282 -15.63 -21.44 -0.72
CA ILE A 282 -14.22 -21.53 -1.09
C ILE A 282 -13.44 -22.18 0.05
N LYS A 283 -12.17 -22.49 -0.18
CA LYS A 283 -11.23 -22.91 0.85
C LYS A 283 -9.83 -22.41 0.48
N LEU A 284 -8.95 -22.30 1.47
CA LEU A 284 -7.55 -22.01 1.20
C LEU A 284 -6.88 -23.22 0.57
N GLU A 285 -5.90 -22.97 -0.29
CA GLU A 285 -5.00 -24.02 -0.71
C GLU A 285 -4.26 -24.56 0.53
N ASN A 286 -4.38 -25.86 0.79
CA ASN A 286 -3.59 -26.50 1.84
C ASN A 286 -2.11 -26.41 1.45
N ARG A 287 -1.42 -25.36 1.91
CA ARG A 287 0.02 -25.38 2.02
C ARG A 287 0.32 -26.34 3.16
N GLY A 288 0.64 -27.58 2.82
CA GLY A 288 0.97 -28.59 3.81
C GLY A 288 2.08 -28.07 4.73
N TYR A 289 1.76 -27.88 6.01
CA TYR A 289 2.73 -27.75 7.08
C TYR A 289 3.29 -29.13 7.44
#